data_AF-A0A3M0WXY8-F1
#
_entry.id   AF-A0A3M0WXY8-F1
#
_cell.length_a   1.000
_cell.length_b   1.000
_cell.length_c   1.000
_cell.angle_alpha   90.00
_cell.angle_beta   90.00
_cell.angle_gamma   90.00
#
_symmetry.space_group_name_H-M   'P 1'
#
loop_
_entity.id
_entity.type
_entity.pdbx_description
1 polymer ?
#
loop_
_entity_poly.entity_id
_entity_poly.type
_entity_poly.pdbx_seq_one_letter_code
_entity_poly.pdbx_strand_id
1 'polypeptide(L)'
;LRRLKEEIARVNPTCIVALGNTALQAICGVGGIGKLRGALHIGLLYPTKVIPTYHPAAILRQYENLPIAVMDIRKALHESKSPETRQFPRKIHIIENLDDLHTAAGVLMQSDLITFDIETRARQITCIGLSGSKEETFVLPFWSRRAEGWNYWPSVEAEIQAVRWLQRIMESDIPKVAHNGIYDIQYLLLYGIAVRNYLHDTMLMHHSLFPSLPKGLDFLGSVYCNERAWKRMRPRKKDVSGKKEE
;
A
#
# COMPACT_ATOMS: atom_id res chain seq x y z
N LEU A 1 12.17 -25.56 -17.41
CA LEU A 1 11.39 -25.45 -16.15
C LEU A 1 11.38 -26.74 -15.33
N ARG A 2 11.15 -27.93 -15.91
CA ARG A 2 11.16 -29.22 -15.18
C ARG A 2 12.40 -29.43 -14.30
N ARG A 3 13.60 -29.32 -14.91
CA ARG A 3 14.88 -29.41 -14.19
C ARG A 3 14.97 -28.45 -12.99
N LEU A 4 14.60 -27.18 -13.18
CA LEU A 4 14.61 -26.17 -12.11
C LEU A 4 13.67 -26.55 -10.96
N LYS A 5 12.48 -27.07 -11.26
CA LYS A 5 11.53 -27.54 -10.25
C LYS A 5 12.12 -28.71 -9.44
N GLU A 6 12.77 -29.66 -10.12
CA GLU A 6 13.44 -30.81 -9.49
C GLU A 6 14.60 -30.36 -8.59
N GLU A 7 15.39 -29.37 -9.02
CA GLU A 7 16.46 -28.77 -8.22
C GLU A 7 15.92 -28.05 -6.98
N ILE A 8 14.87 -27.21 -7.13
CA ILE A 8 14.22 -26.53 -5.99
C ILE A 8 13.66 -27.56 -4.99
N ALA A 9 12.98 -28.60 -5.48
CA ALA A 9 12.40 -29.62 -4.61
C ALA A 9 13.49 -30.40 -3.83
N ARG A 10 14.66 -30.63 -4.43
CA ARG A 10 15.78 -31.29 -3.78
C ARG A 10 16.43 -30.44 -2.70
N VAL A 11 16.57 -29.14 -2.95
CA VAL A 11 17.13 -28.18 -1.98
C VAL A 11 16.13 -27.86 -0.87
N ASN A 12 14.83 -27.89 -1.19
CA ASN A 12 13.73 -27.53 -0.30
C ASN A 12 13.95 -26.17 0.42
N PRO A 13 14.16 -25.06 -0.32
CA PRO A 13 14.52 -23.78 0.28
C PRO A 13 13.32 -23.14 0.98
N THR A 14 13.58 -22.51 2.13
CA THR A 14 12.61 -21.68 2.85
C THR A 14 12.28 -20.39 2.11
N CYS A 15 13.26 -19.83 1.40
CA CYS A 15 13.10 -18.63 0.58
C CYS A 15 14.04 -18.67 -0.63
N ILE A 16 13.56 -18.22 -1.79
CA ILE A 16 14.32 -18.10 -3.02
C ILE A 16 14.52 -16.63 -3.36
N VAL A 17 15.76 -16.25 -3.71
CA VAL A 17 16.05 -14.95 -4.31
C VAL A 17 15.97 -15.06 -5.83
N ALA A 18 14.99 -14.39 -6.44
CA ALA A 18 14.81 -14.41 -7.89
C ALA A 18 15.54 -13.21 -8.54
N LEU A 19 16.69 -13.46 -9.16
CA LEU A 19 17.52 -12.43 -9.79
C LEU A 19 17.02 -12.09 -11.20
N GLY A 20 16.34 -10.95 -11.32
CA GLY A 20 15.86 -10.41 -12.59
C GLY A 20 14.49 -10.93 -13.03
N ASN A 21 14.03 -10.39 -14.15
CA ASN A 21 12.69 -10.65 -14.68
C ASN A 21 12.49 -12.11 -15.12
N THR A 22 13.50 -12.73 -15.73
CA THR A 22 13.42 -14.12 -16.21
C THR A 22 13.23 -15.10 -15.05
N ALA A 23 13.98 -14.94 -13.96
CA ALA A 23 13.84 -15.78 -12.77
C ALA A 23 12.46 -15.57 -12.11
N LEU A 24 12.00 -14.32 -11.99
CA LEU A 24 10.69 -13.99 -11.45
C LEU A 24 9.56 -14.62 -12.28
N GLN A 25 9.64 -14.54 -13.62
CA GLN A 25 8.66 -15.17 -14.51
C GLN A 25 8.68 -16.69 -14.38
N ALA A 26 9.85 -17.31 -14.36
CA ALA A 26 10.00 -18.76 -14.26
C ALA A 26 9.42 -19.34 -12.97
N ILE A 27 9.60 -18.63 -11.84
CA ILE A 27 9.22 -19.14 -10.51
C ILE A 27 7.81 -18.68 -10.12
N CYS A 28 7.44 -17.44 -10.38
CA CYS A 28 6.18 -16.84 -9.91
C CYS A 28 5.15 -16.61 -11.00
N GLY A 29 5.48 -16.80 -12.28
CA GLY A 29 4.56 -16.57 -13.40
C GLY A 29 4.19 -15.10 -13.64
N VAL A 30 4.90 -14.15 -13.02
CA VAL A 30 4.65 -12.71 -13.14
C VAL A 30 5.88 -11.98 -13.67
N GLY A 31 5.68 -10.78 -14.23
CA GLY A 31 6.75 -9.96 -14.80
C GLY A 31 6.71 -8.49 -14.39
N GLY A 32 7.82 -7.80 -14.61
CA GLY A 32 8.03 -6.40 -14.27
C GLY A 32 8.89 -6.22 -13.02
N ILE A 33 10.14 -6.68 -13.07
CA ILE A 33 11.06 -6.72 -11.93
C ILE A 33 11.17 -5.40 -11.16
N GLY A 34 11.30 -4.26 -11.84
CA GLY A 34 11.47 -2.95 -11.18
C GLY A 34 10.32 -2.56 -10.25
N LYS A 35 9.13 -3.15 -10.44
CA LYS A 35 7.94 -2.89 -9.61
C LYS A 35 7.61 -4.00 -8.63
N LEU A 36 8.23 -5.17 -8.78
CA LEU A 36 7.92 -6.37 -7.99
C LEU A 36 9.08 -6.77 -7.06
N ARG A 37 10.28 -6.21 -7.28
CA ARG A 37 11.45 -6.41 -6.41
C ARG A 37 11.12 -6.20 -4.93
N GLY A 38 11.75 -6.98 -4.07
CA GLY A 38 11.70 -6.85 -2.60
C GLY A 38 10.36 -7.10 -1.93
N ALA A 39 9.27 -7.27 -2.67
CA ALA A 39 7.99 -7.71 -2.13
C ALA A 39 7.97 -9.24 -1.99
N LEU A 40 7.22 -9.76 -1.01
CA LEU A 40 7.08 -11.19 -0.80
C LEU A 40 6.18 -11.84 -1.86
N HIS A 41 6.72 -12.80 -2.58
CA HIS A 41 6.01 -13.65 -3.52
C HIS A 41 5.91 -15.09 -3.03
N ILE A 42 4.88 -15.80 -3.50
CA ILE A 42 4.77 -17.25 -3.36
C ILE A 42 5.01 -17.83 -4.75
N GLY A 43 5.94 -18.79 -4.84
CA GLY A 43 6.28 -19.44 -6.09
C GLY A 43 5.11 -20.23 -6.66
N LEU A 44 4.84 -20.05 -7.95
CA LEU A 44 3.88 -20.85 -8.72
C LEU A 44 4.52 -22.17 -9.17
N LEU A 45 5.81 -22.16 -9.48
CA LEU A 45 6.56 -23.36 -9.88
C LEU A 45 6.76 -24.33 -8.69
N TYR A 46 6.96 -23.78 -7.50
CA TYR A 46 7.12 -24.49 -6.24
C TYR A 46 6.63 -23.58 -5.09
N PRO A 47 5.77 -24.05 -4.18
CA PRO A 47 5.10 -23.22 -3.18
C PRO A 47 6.05 -22.86 -2.02
N THR A 48 7.01 -21.99 -2.30
CA THR A 48 7.94 -21.41 -1.32
C THR A 48 7.99 -19.89 -1.44
N LYS A 49 8.56 -19.22 -0.44
CA LYS A 49 8.72 -17.77 -0.43
C LYS A 49 9.73 -17.36 -1.50
N VAL A 50 9.44 -16.26 -2.18
CA VAL A 50 10.31 -15.71 -3.23
C VAL A 50 10.44 -14.22 -3.01
N ILE A 51 11.68 -13.74 -2.91
CA ILE A 51 12.00 -12.30 -2.91
C ILE A 51 12.76 -12.00 -4.20
N PRO A 52 12.11 -11.36 -5.18
CA PRO A 52 12.79 -10.98 -6.40
C PRO A 52 13.66 -9.74 -6.19
N THR A 53 14.74 -9.62 -6.96
CA THR A 53 15.55 -8.39 -7.02
C THR A 53 16.23 -8.23 -8.38
N TYR A 54 16.98 -7.15 -8.57
CA TYR A 54 17.64 -6.87 -9.85
C TYR A 54 18.68 -7.94 -10.21
N HIS A 55 18.78 -8.22 -11.51
CA HIS A 55 19.82 -9.09 -12.03
C HIS A 55 21.20 -8.41 -11.90
N PRO A 56 22.29 -9.12 -11.58
CA PRO A 56 23.63 -8.53 -11.46
C PRO A 56 24.04 -7.70 -12.67
N ALA A 57 23.81 -8.18 -13.90
CA ALA A 57 24.09 -7.40 -15.11
C ALA A 57 23.28 -6.09 -15.22
N ALA A 58 22.09 -5.99 -14.62
CA ALA A 58 21.34 -4.74 -14.56
C ALA A 58 21.95 -3.77 -13.54
N ILE A 59 22.42 -4.29 -12.40
CA ILE A 59 23.15 -3.52 -11.39
C ILE A 59 24.46 -2.98 -11.96
N LEU A 60 25.20 -3.78 -12.72
CA LEU A 60 26.45 -3.33 -13.35
C LEU A 60 26.22 -2.22 -14.40
N ARG A 61 25.03 -2.14 -14.99
CA ARG A 61 24.65 -1.05 -15.92
C ARG A 61 24.09 0.18 -15.21
N GLN A 62 23.47 -0.01 -14.06
CA GLN A 62 22.81 1.02 -13.26
C GLN A 62 23.14 0.75 -11.79
N TYR A 63 24.29 1.26 -11.36
CA TYR A 63 24.87 0.95 -10.07
C TYR A 63 24.02 1.45 -8.90
N GLU A 64 23.15 2.43 -9.14
CA GLU A 64 22.15 2.97 -8.21
C GLU A 64 21.15 1.88 -7.75
N ASN A 65 21.04 0.77 -8.47
CA ASN A 65 20.23 -0.38 -8.07
C ASN A 65 20.92 -1.26 -7.03
N LEU A 66 22.23 -1.12 -6.79
CA LEU A 66 22.95 -1.95 -5.84
C LEU A 66 22.41 -1.81 -4.40
N PRO A 67 22.23 -0.60 -3.84
CA PRO A 67 21.66 -0.47 -2.50
C PRO A 67 20.27 -1.09 -2.38
N ILE A 68 19.46 -0.96 -3.43
CA ILE A 68 18.13 -1.58 -3.50
C ILE A 68 18.23 -3.11 -3.46
N ALA A 69 19.11 -3.70 -4.25
CA ALA A 69 19.32 -5.15 -4.26
C ALA A 69 19.83 -5.67 -2.91
N VAL A 70 20.70 -4.92 -2.23
CA VAL A 70 21.17 -5.25 -0.88
C VAL A 70 20.01 -5.23 0.13
N MET A 71 19.12 -4.23 0.07
CA MET A 71 17.92 -4.19 0.92
C MET A 71 17.01 -5.39 0.68
N ASP A 72 16.80 -5.77 -0.58
CA ASP A 72 15.99 -6.94 -0.95
C ASP A 72 16.60 -8.25 -0.45
N ILE A 73 17.92 -8.43 -0.59
CA ILE A 73 18.63 -9.62 -0.14
C ILE A 73 18.62 -9.72 1.39
N ARG A 74 18.80 -8.60 2.10
CA ARG A 74 18.67 -8.55 3.57
C ARG A 74 17.28 -8.99 4.02
N LYS A 75 16.24 -8.59 3.31
CA LYS A 75 14.88 -9.07 3.55
C LYS A 75 14.73 -10.56 3.26
N ALA A 76 15.27 -11.05 2.15
CA ALA A 76 15.25 -12.48 1.83
C ALA A 76 15.92 -13.33 2.92
N LEU A 77 17.03 -12.84 3.48
CA LEU A 77 17.70 -13.46 4.62
C LEU A 77 16.85 -13.44 5.90
N HIS A 78 16.06 -12.39 6.13
CA HIS A 78 15.10 -12.37 7.24
C HIS A 78 13.99 -13.40 7.01
N GLU A 79 13.39 -13.40 5.82
CA GLU A 79 12.33 -14.33 5.43
C GLU A 79 12.80 -15.79 5.42
N SER A 80 14.06 -16.08 5.13
CA SER A 80 14.57 -17.44 5.13
C SER A 80 14.63 -18.08 6.52
N LYS A 81 14.45 -17.31 7.60
CA LYS A 81 14.50 -17.83 8.99
C LYS A 81 13.26 -18.61 9.42
N SER A 82 12.14 -18.47 8.70
CA SER A 82 10.90 -19.18 8.99
C SER A 82 10.18 -19.52 7.69
N PRO A 83 9.56 -20.72 7.56
CA PRO A 83 8.71 -21.03 6.42
C PRO A 83 7.38 -20.28 6.43
N GLU A 84 6.97 -19.75 7.58
CA GLU A 84 5.70 -19.07 7.73
C GLU A 84 5.68 -17.76 6.94
N THR A 85 4.52 -17.48 6.34
CA THR A 85 4.23 -16.19 5.71
C THR A 85 3.40 -15.37 6.68
N ARG A 86 3.97 -14.29 7.20
CA ARG A 86 3.21 -13.32 8.00
C ARG A 86 2.39 -12.45 7.06
N GLN A 87 1.10 -12.73 6.97
CA GLN A 87 0.13 -11.80 6.39
C GLN A 87 -0.70 -11.24 7.54
N PHE A 88 -0.77 -9.92 7.64
CA PHE A 88 -1.69 -9.28 8.57
C PHE A 88 -3.04 -9.19 7.87
N PRO A 89 -4.08 -9.92 8.33
CA PRO A 89 -5.42 -9.69 7.82
C PRO A 89 -5.79 -8.23 8.08
N ARG A 90 -6.28 -7.53 7.05
CA ARG A 90 -6.72 -6.14 7.15
C ARG A 90 -8.23 -6.09 7.06
N LYS A 91 -8.86 -5.61 8.13
CA LYS A 91 -10.29 -5.32 8.14
C LYS A 91 -10.51 -3.89 7.64
N ILE A 92 -11.21 -3.76 6.53
CA ILE A 92 -11.58 -2.47 5.97
C ILE A 92 -13.04 -2.22 6.33
N HIS A 93 -13.27 -1.17 7.11
CA HIS A 93 -14.59 -0.70 7.50
C HIS A 93 -14.95 0.48 6.60
N ILE A 94 -16.01 0.33 5.80
CA ILE A 94 -16.61 1.47 5.11
C ILE A 94 -17.63 2.05 6.09
N ILE A 95 -17.53 3.35 6.38
CA ILE A 95 -18.50 4.06 7.20
C ILE A 95 -19.72 4.33 6.33
N GLU A 96 -20.84 3.67 6.63
CA GLU A 96 -22.07 3.74 5.85
C GLU A 96 -23.13 4.64 6.49
N ASN A 97 -23.07 4.84 7.81
CA ASN A 97 -24.04 5.61 8.56
C ASN A 97 -23.40 6.34 9.76
N LEU A 98 -24.22 7.06 10.53
CA LEU A 98 -23.76 7.83 11.70
C LEU A 98 -23.35 6.94 12.89
N ASP A 99 -23.90 5.73 13.03
CA ASP A 99 -23.51 4.80 14.09
C ASP A 99 -22.10 4.23 13.85
N ASP A 100 -21.73 4.04 12.57
CA ASP A 100 -20.38 3.64 12.19
C ASP A 100 -19.35 4.73 12.57
N LEU A 101 -19.72 6.01 12.51
CA LEU A 101 -18.87 7.11 12.97
C LEU A 101 -18.57 6.98 14.46
N HIS A 102 -19.56 6.63 15.28
CA HIS A 102 -19.38 6.42 16.71
C HIS A 102 -18.43 5.25 16.99
N THR A 103 -18.59 4.14 16.27
CA THR A 103 -17.72 2.96 16.37
C THR A 103 -16.27 3.31 15.98
N ALA A 104 -16.10 3.97 14.84
CA ALA A 104 -14.78 4.39 14.36
C ALA A 104 -14.11 5.39 15.32
N ALA A 105 -14.86 6.33 15.91
CA ALA A 105 -14.33 7.25 16.91
C ALA A 105 -13.85 6.53 18.17
N GLY A 106 -14.60 5.52 18.65
CA GLY A 106 -14.21 4.74 19.82
C GLY A 106 -12.84 4.08 19.68
N VAL A 107 -12.51 3.62 18.47
CA VAL A 107 -11.21 3.03 18.14
C VAL A 107 -10.14 4.11 17.91
N LEU A 108 -10.39 5.05 17.00
CA LEU A 108 -9.40 6.04 16.58
C LEU A 108 -8.98 6.96 17.73
N MET A 109 -9.93 7.38 18.59
CA MET A 109 -9.64 8.27 19.71
C MET A 109 -8.85 7.61 20.85
N GLN A 110 -8.70 6.28 20.83
CA GLN A 110 -7.90 5.52 21.79
C GLN A 110 -6.55 5.08 21.21
N SER A 111 -6.26 5.46 19.97
CA SER A 111 -5.03 5.06 19.29
C SER A 111 -3.85 5.94 19.70
N ASP A 112 -2.67 5.36 19.80
CA ASP A 112 -1.42 6.11 20.07
C ASP A 112 -0.97 6.94 18.85
N LEU A 113 -1.44 6.57 17.66
CA LEU A 113 -1.06 7.12 16.37
C LEU A 113 -2.21 6.95 15.39
N ILE A 114 -2.49 7.97 14.57
CA ILE A 114 -3.46 7.86 13.47
C ILE A 114 -2.75 8.07 12.14
N THR A 115 -2.90 7.13 11.22
CA THR A 115 -2.52 7.32 9.81
C THR A 115 -3.71 7.79 8.98
N PHE A 116 -3.48 8.66 8.02
CA PHE A 116 -4.53 9.12 7.11
C PHE A 116 -4.06 9.24 5.66
N ASP A 117 -5.00 9.10 4.72
CA ASP A 117 -4.80 9.21 3.27
C ASP A 117 -6.12 9.61 2.60
N ILE A 118 -6.10 10.58 1.69
CA ILE A 118 -7.29 11.01 0.94
C ILE A 118 -7.28 10.51 -0.51
N GLU A 119 -8.48 10.20 -1.01
CA GLU A 119 -8.71 10.09 -2.44
C GLU A 119 -9.41 11.35 -2.93
N THR A 120 -9.03 11.82 -4.11
CA THR A 120 -9.53 13.08 -4.67
C THR A 120 -10.05 12.92 -6.08
N ARG A 121 -11.09 13.70 -6.42
CA ARG A 121 -11.62 13.81 -7.78
C ARG A 121 -12.29 15.15 -7.95
N ALA A 122 -12.22 15.74 -9.14
CA ALA A 122 -12.88 17.02 -9.44
C ALA A 122 -12.59 18.10 -8.37
N ARG A 123 -11.33 18.16 -7.92
CA ARG A 123 -10.82 19.10 -6.89
C ARG A 123 -11.51 18.99 -5.52
N GLN A 124 -12.06 17.84 -5.16
CA GLN A 124 -12.62 17.58 -3.83
C GLN A 124 -12.22 16.20 -3.30
N ILE A 125 -12.44 15.99 -2.01
CA ILE A 125 -12.20 14.71 -1.34
C ILE A 125 -13.34 13.75 -1.69
N THR A 126 -13.02 12.58 -2.23
CA THR A 126 -14.01 11.52 -2.48
C THR A 126 -14.16 10.58 -1.30
N CYS A 127 -13.06 10.30 -0.61
CA CYS A 127 -13.04 9.58 0.66
C CYS A 127 -11.72 9.85 1.38
N ILE A 128 -11.69 9.51 2.67
CA ILE A 128 -10.48 9.50 3.49
C ILE A 128 -10.37 8.16 4.21
N GLY A 129 -9.20 7.55 4.17
CA GLY A 129 -8.84 6.40 5.00
C GLY A 129 -8.18 6.86 6.30
N LEU A 130 -8.55 6.23 7.41
CA LEU A 130 -8.03 6.49 8.75
C LEU A 130 -7.71 5.16 9.42
N SER A 131 -6.53 5.02 10.03
CA SER A 131 -6.15 3.80 10.76
C SER A 131 -5.43 4.13 12.05
N GLY A 132 -5.85 3.48 13.14
CA GLY A 132 -5.17 3.51 14.44
C GLY A 132 -4.26 2.30 14.69
N SER A 133 -4.35 1.27 13.84
CA SER A 133 -3.61 0.02 13.98
C SER A 133 -3.18 -0.55 12.62
N LYS A 134 -2.45 -1.67 12.64
CA LYS A 134 -2.01 -2.39 11.43
C LYS A 134 -3.09 -3.30 10.85
N GLU A 135 -4.13 -3.60 11.62
CA GLU A 135 -5.11 -4.66 11.34
C GLU A 135 -6.44 -4.11 10.87
N GLU A 136 -6.76 -2.85 11.18
CA GLU A 136 -8.03 -2.24 10.79
C GLU A 136 -7.86 -0.83 10.21
N THR A 137 -8.77 -0.49 9.30
CA THR A 137 -8.85 0.85 8.72
C THR A 137 -10.31 1.23 8.50
N PHE A 138 -10.61 2.50 8.69
CA PHE A 138 -11.92 3.10 8.49
C PHE A 138 -11.85 4.01 7.27
N VAL A 139 -12.75 3.79 6.32
CA VAL A 139 -12.90 4.62 5.12
C VAL A 139 -14.16 5.44 5.28
N LEU A 140 -13.98 6.76 5.33
CA LEU A 140 -15.07 7.73 5.32
C LEU A 140 -15.29 8.25 3.89
N PRO A 141 -16.35 7.82 3.19
CA PRO A 141 -16.70 8.34 1.87
C PRO A 141 -17.50 9.65 1.94
N PHE A 142 -17.29 10.49 0.92
CA PHE A 142 -18.08 11.70 0.63
C PHE A 142 -18.69 11.67 -0.77
N TRP A 143 -18.15 10.82 -1.66
CA TRP A 143 -18.57 10.74 -3.05
C TRP A 143 -19.07 9.34 -3.42
N SER A 144 -20.23 9.25 -4.09
CA SER A 144 -20.77 8.00 -4.62
C SER A 144 -21.30 8.16 -6.04
N ARG A 145 -20.76 7.43 -7.03
CA ARG A 145 -21.33 7.40 -8.39
C ARG A 145 -22.72 6.74 -8.46
N ARG A 146 -23.13 6.03 -7.41
CA ARG A 146 -24.41 5.33 -7.34
C ARG A 146 -25.53 6.22 -6.80
N ALA A 147 -25.17 7.30 -6.11
CA ALA A 147 -26.13 8.24 -5.55
C ALA A 147 -26.46 9.35 -6.54
N GLU A 148 -27.71 9.82 -6.48
CA GLU A 148 -28.14 11.03 -7.19
C GLU A 148 -27.34 12.24 -6.69
N GLY A 149 -26.90 13.10 -7.61
CA GLY A 149 -26.03 14.24 -7.25
C GLY A 149 -24.62 13.86 -6.78
N TRP A 150 -24.27 12.58 -6.80
CA TRP A 150 -22.96 12.02 -6.40
C TRP A 150 -22.57 12.16 -4.93
N ASN A 151 -23.48 12.57 -4.06
CA ASN A 151 -23.25 12.64 -2.61
C ASN A 151 -23.34 11.24 -1.99
N TYR A 152 -22.37 10.85 -1.16
CA TYR A 152 -22.47 9.58 -0.44
C TYR A 152 -23.56 9.60 0.65
N TRP A 153 -23.76 10.74 1.30
CA TRP A 153 -24.66 10.87 2.45
C TRP A 153 -26.10 11.18 2.01
N PRO A 154 -27.11 10.70 2.74
CA PRO A 154 -28.51 10.85 2.36
C PRO A 154 -29.02 12.29 2.47
N SER A 155 -28.36 13.15 3.23
CA SER A 155 -28.68 14.56 3.35
C SER A 155 -27.44 15.41 3.63
N VAL A 156 -27.56 16.72 3.40
CA VAL A 156 -26.50 17.70 3.71
C VAL A 156 -26.18 17.70 5.20
N GLU A 157 -27.18 17.53 6.07
CA GLU A 157 -27.00 17.46 7.52
C GLU A 157 -26.20 16.22 7.93
N ALA A 158 -26.40 15.08 7.27
CA ALA A 158 -25.61 13.87 7.51
C ALA A 158 -24.16 14.05 7.04
N GLU A 159 -23.95 14.68 5.89
CA GLU A 159 -22.61 15.02 5.41
C GLU A 159 -21.89 15.99 6.35
N ILE A 160 -22.57 17.03 6.83
CA ILE A 160 -22.00 17.97 7.83
C ILE A 160 -21.60 17.23 9.10
N GLN A 161 -22.38 16.24 9.55
CA GLN A 161 -22.01 15.41 10.71
C GLN A 161 -20.76 14.57 10.43
N ALA A 162 -20.64 13.98 9.25
CA ALA A 162 -19.44 13.26 8.83
C ALA A 162 -18.20 14.17 8.76
N VAL A 163 -18.33 15.39 8.24
CA VAL A 163 -17.25 16.39 8.20
C VAL A 163 -16.85 16.82 9.61
N ARG A 164 -17.82 17.11 10.50
CA ARG A 164 -17.54 17.46 11.91
C ARG A 164 -16.90 16.31 12.69
N TRP A 165 -17.33 15.08 12.41
CA TRP A 165 -16.69 13.90 12.97
C TRP A 165 -15.23 13.81 12.54
N LEU A 166 -14.96 13.97 11.23
CA LEU A 166 -13.60 13.95 10.71
C LEU A 166 -12.76 15.06 11.33
N GLN A 167 -13.33 16.26 11.45
CA GLN A 167 -12.69 17.40 12.10
C GLN A 167 -12.25 17.05 13.52
N ARG A 168 -13.13 16.44 14.33
CA ARG A 168 -12.81 16.01 15.70
C ARG A 168 -11.62 15.04 15.74
N ILE A 169 -11.53 14.09 14.82
CA ILE A 169 -10.42 13.13 14.76
C ILE A 169 -9.12 13.84 14.36
N MET A 170 -9.14 14.65 13.29
CA MET A 170 -7.94 15.29 12.73
C MET A 170 -7.41 16.43 13.61
N GLU A 171 -8.28 17.11 14.37
CA GLU A 171 -7.93 18.17 15.32
C GLU A 171 -7.63 17.66 16.74
N SER A 172 -7.69 16.35 16.98
CA SER A 172 -7.27 15.75 18.25
C SER A 172 -5.78 15.95 18.53
N ASP A 173 -5.35 15.74 19.77
CA ASP A 173 -3.93 15.76 20.15
C ASP A 173 -3.20 14.45 19.84
N ILE A 174 -3.88 13.45 19.25
CA ILE A 174 -3.26 12.19 18.86
C ILE A 174 -2.26 12.46 17.73
N PRO A 175 -1.04 11.91 17.75
CA PRO A 175 -0.08 12.08 16.66
C PRO A 175 -0.64 11.57 15.32
N LYS A 176 -0.48 12.38 14.26
CA LYS A 176 -0.87 12.02 12.89
C LYS A 176 0.34 11.73 12.01
N VAL A 177 0.18 10.72 11.14
CA VAL A 177 1.19 10.30 10.16
C VAL A 177 0.57 10.11 8.80
N ALA A 178 1.28 10.50 7.76
CA ALA A 178 0.87 10.26 6.37
C ALA A 178 2.08 9.96 5.48
N HIS A 179 1.83 9.74 4.21
CA HIS A 179 2.86 9.67 3.18
C HIS A 179 2.67 10.81 2.19
N ASN A 180 3.61 11.75 2.15
CA ASN A 180 3.43 13.01 1.40
C ASN A 180 2.19 13.79 1.85
N GLY A 181 1.98 13.88 3.18
CA GLY A 181 0.73 14.34 3.79
C GLY A 181 0.41 15.81 3.56
N ILE A 182 1.38 16.61 3.10
CA ILE A 182 1.13 18.01 2.70
C ILE A 182 0.03 18.08 1.63
N TYR A 183 0.00 17.11 0.70
CA TYR A 183 -1.05 17.04 -0.31
C TYR A 183 -2.44 16.90 0.34
N ASP A 184 -2.59 15.94 1.24
CA ASP A 184 -3.83 15.64 1.94
C ASP A 184 -4.29 16.81 2.82
N ILE A 185 -3.36 17.39 3.58
CA ILE A 185 -3.60 18.52 4.48
C ILE A 185 -4.15 19.73 3.71
N GLN A 186 -3.65 20.01 2.50
CA GLN A 186 -4.16 21.12 1.69
C GLN A 186 -5.66 20.96 1.38
N TYR A 187 -6.13 19.76 1.07
CA TYR A 187 -7.55 19.50 0.82
C TYR A 187 -8.38 19.54 2.11
N LEU A 188 -7.86 18.98 3.21
CA LEU A 188 -8.54 19.03 4.51
C LEU A 188 -8.73 20.48 4.99
N LEU A 189 -7.75 21.36 4.75
CA LEU A 189 -7.88 22.79 5.05
C LEU A 189 -8.98 23.47 4.25
N LEU A 190 -9.22 23.07 2.99
CA LEU A 190 -10.35 23.57 2.19
C LEU A 190 -11.71 23.15 2.76
N TYR A 191 -11.76 22.06 3.53
CA TYR A 191 -12.94 21.60 4.27
C TYR A 191 -13.03 22.23 5.66
N GLY A 192 -12.14 23.17 6.01
CA GLY A 192 -12.09 23.82 7.32
C GLY A 192 -11.52 22.93 8.43
N ILE A 193 -10.82 21.85 8.08
CA ILE A 193 -10.27 20.87 9.03
C ILE A 193 -8.78 21.14 9.22
N ALA A 194 -8.37 21.47 10.45
CA ALA A 194 -6.97 21.66 10.79
C ALA A 194 -6.32 20.35 11.25
N VAL A 195 -5.35 19.82 10.50
CA VAL A 195 -4.60 18.64 10.96
C VAL A 195 -3.62 19.05 12.06
N ARG A 196 -3.94 18.74 13.32
CA ARG A 196 -3.09 19.05 14.48
C ARG A 196 -2.11 17.91 14.77
N ASN A 197 -1.03 18.15 15.50
CA ASN A 197 -0.04 17.13 15.87
C ASN A 197 0.40 16.23 14.69
N TYR A 198 0.62 16.81 13.51
CA TYR A 198 1.17 16.10 12.36
C TYR A 198 2.67 15.88 12.56
N LEU A 199 3.02 14.69 13.04
CA LEU A 199 4.35 14.43 13.60
C LEU A 199 5.30 13.80 12.59
N HIS A 200 4.80 12.93 11.72
CA HIS A 200 5.64 12.19 10.78
C HIS A 200 5.08 12.15 9.36
N ASP A 201 5.98 12.28 8.39
CA ASP A 201 5.73 11.96 6.99
C ASP A 201 6.69 10.83 6.57
N THR A 202 6.14 9.68 6.22
CA THR A 202 6.96 8.51 5.85
C THR A 202 7.83 8.75 4.62
N MET A 203 7.40 9.61 3.68
CA MET A 203 8.20 10.02 2.54
C MET A 203 9.42 10.83 2.99
N LEU A 204 9.23 11.78 3.90
CA LEU A 204 10.32 12.61 4.44
C LEU A 204 11.26 11.80 5.34
N MET A 205 10.73 10.92 6.17
CA MET A 205 11.54 10.00 6.99
C MET A 205 12.46 9.15 6.12
N HIS A 206 11.91 8.56 5.05
CA HIS A 206 12.72 7.79 4.10
C HIS A 206 13.73 8.69 3.38
N HIS A 207 13.32 9.90 2.99
CA HIS A 207 14.20 10.86 2.33
C HIS A 207 15.43 11.18 3.17
N SER A 208 15.27 11.37 4.48
CA SER A 208 16.35 11.68 5.41
C SER A 208 17.39 10.57 5.52
N LEU A 209 16.96 9.31 5.39
CA LEU A 209 17.87 8.15 5.43
C LEU A 209 18.53 7.89 4.07
N PHE A 210 17.77 8.01 2.98
CA PHE A 210 18.20 7.61 1.64
C PHE A 210 17.77 8.65 0.60
N PRO A 211 18.48 9.78 0.50
CA PRO A 211 18.06 10.90 -0.34
C PRO A 211 17.91 10.58 -1.83
N SER A 212 18.74 9.66 -2.33
CA SER A 212 18.82 9.26 -3.73
C SER A 212 17.89 8.10 -4.12
N LEU A 213 17.23 7.46 -3.15
CA LEU A 213 16.34 6.34 -3.44
C LEU A 213 14.91 6.80 -3.78
N PRO A 214 14.14 6.00 -4.53
CA PRO A 214 12.73 6.27 -4.78
C PRO A 214 11.95 6.41 -3.47
N LYS A 215 11.01 7.35 -3.42
CA LYS A 215 10.28 7.66 -2.17
C LYS A 215 8.79 7.36 -2.25
N GLY A 216 8.33 6.69 -3.31
CA GLY A 216 6.93 6.32 -3.46
C GLY A 216 6.53 5.25 -2.42
N LEU A 217 5.30 5.33 -1.93
CA LEU A 217 4.79 4.40 -0.91
C LEU A 217 4.85 2.93 -1.37
N ASP A 218 4.74 2.65 -2.66
CA ASP A 218 4.92 1.30 -3.22
C ASP A 218 6.36 0.79 -3.07
N PHE A 219 7.35 1.67 -3.29
CA PHE A 219 8.74 1.35 -3.03
C PHE A 219 8.99 1.15 -1.53
N LEU A 220 8.54 2.07 -0.66
CA LEU A 220 8.68 1.95 0.79
C LEU A 220 8.01 0.67 1.30
N GLY A 221 6.79 0.37 0.84
CA GLY A 221 6.08 -0.86 1.17
C GLY A 221 6.85 -2.10 0.76
N SER A 222 7.56 -2.06 -0.37
CA SER A 222 8.42 -3.16 -0.82
C SER A 222 9.76 -3.24 -0.09
N VAL A 223 10.20 -2.21 0.65
CA VAL A 223 11.47 -2.17 1.39
C VAL A 223 11.23 -2.50 2.86
N TYR A 224 10.35 -1.74 3.52
CA TYR A 224 10.11 -1.80 4.96
C TYR A 224 9.04 -2.82 5.36
N CYS A 225 8.15 -3.18 4.43
CA CYS A 225 7.07 -4.14 4.66
C CYS A 225 7.19 -5.34 3.70
N ASN A 226 6.35 -6.35 3.87
CA ASN A 226 6.22 -7.46 2.91
C ASN A 226 5.08 -7.21 1.90
N GLU A 227 4.79 -5.93 1.62
CA GLU A 227 3.64 -5.54 0.82
C GLU A 227 3.98 -5.46 -0.67
N ARG A 228 3.09 -6.02 -1.48
CA ARG A 228 3.11 -5.82 -2.94
C ARG A 228 2.41 -4.49 -3.26
N ALA A 229 2.76 -3.90 -4.40
CA ALA A 229 2.08 -2.72 -4.89
C ALA A 229 0.57 -3.00 -5.15
N TRP A 230 -0.29 -2.55 -4.24
CA TRP A 230 -1.75 -2.78 -4.24
C TRP A 230 -2.47 -2.15 -5.43
N LYS A 231 -1.89 -1.11 -6.03
CA LYS A 231 -2.39 -0.45 -7.26
C LYS A 231 -2.57 -1.42 -8.44
N ARG A 232 -1.98 -2.63 -8.36
CA ARG A 232 -2.08 -3.69 -9.38
C ARG A 232 -3.01 -4.84 -9.00
N MET A 233 -3.56 -4.86 -7.78
CA MET A 233 -4.56 -5.83 -7.37
C MET A 233 -5.92 -5.56 -8.02
N ARG A 234 -6.15 -4.33 -8.50
CA ARG A 234 -7.33 -4.02 -9.33
C ARG A 234 -7.23 -4.80 -10.65
N PRO A 235 -8.16 -5.72 -10.95
CA PRO A 235 -8.22 -6.33 -12.27
C PRO A 235 -8.42 -5.21 -13.28
N ARG A 236 -7.47 -5.02 -14.20
CA ARG A 236 -7.74 -4.22 -15.39
C ARG A 236 -8.82 -4.99 -16.16
N LYS A 237 -9.98 -4.39 -16.38
CA LYS A 237 -10.85 -4.85 -17.47
C LYS A 237 -9.94 -4.83 -18.70
N LYS A 238 -9.67 -6.00 -19.30
CA LYS A 238 -9.10 -6.04 -20.65
C LYS A 238 -10.08 -5.25 -21.50
N ASP A 239 -9.59 -4.22 -22.19
CA ASP A 239 -10.39 -3.58 -23.23
C ASP A 239 -10.79 -4.69 -24.20
N VAL A 240 -12.08 -4.98 -24.25
CA VAL A 240 -12.69 -5.81 -25.28
C VAL A 240 -12.74 -4.94 -26.54
N SER A 241 -11.58 -4.53 -27.04
CA SER A 241 -11.43 -4.09 -28.41
C SER A 241 -11.04 -5.33 -29.21
N GLY A 242 -12.02 -6.23 -29.38
CA GLY A 242 -11.96 -7.17 -30.49
C GLY A 242 -11.94 -6.35 -31.76
N LYS A 243 -10.77 -6.27 -32.40
CA LYS A 243 -10.69 -5.94 -33.82
C LYS A 243 -11.66 -6.89 -34.53
N LYS A 244 -12.74 -6.33 -35.10
CA LYS A 244 -13.39 -6.97 -36.24
C LYS A 244 -12.39 -6.85 -37.39
N GLU A 245 -11.66 -7.92 -37.63
CA GLU A 245 -11.05 -8.16 -38.93
C GLU A 245 -12.13 -8.85 -39.78
N GLU A 246 -12.49 -8.15 -40.86
CA GLU A 246 -13.28 -8.52 -42.05
C GLU A 246 -14.61 -9.29 -41.87
#